data_AF-A0A369KWU4-F1
#
_entry.id   AF-A0A369KWU4-F1
#
_cell.length_a   1.000
_cell.length_b   1.000
_cell.length_c   1.000
_cell.angle_alpha   90.00
_cell.angle_beta   90.00
_cell.angle_gamma   90.00
#
_symmetry.space_group_name_H-M   'P 1'
#
loop_
_entity.id
_entity.type
_entity.pdbx_description
1 polymer ?
#
loop_
_entity_poly.entity_id
_entity_poly.type
_entity_poly.pdbx_seq_one_letter_code
_entity_poly.pdbx_strand_id
1 'polypeptide(L)'
;MVAEEYLGRSRMFRRLKSGPHGQLIELYAARLVKDGLARQGTWRCLNLVDGLLSWLTRSRLKLSGLDEGVLERYLRYRARKQSIQPGDRAALKRLLSVLRQADLIPPVSQPPITPEDQVFDKFADYLRQERGLASTSIVRHLPVIRRFLREVCPGGDSDLSEIRQADVICYVEHHARDGSAASGKAMCWSLRAFLRYLYHSGSNPLALDGCVPSIRRWTLSSLPTYLSVAQVQKVLDACDRTKASGRRDYAILMMLLMAK
;
A
#
# COMPACT_ATOMS: atom_id res chain seq x y z
N MET A 1 15.35 6.28 23.67
CA MET A 1 16.26 6.97 22.73
C MET A 1 15.57 8.23 22.26
N VAL A 2 16.10 9.41 22.60
CA VAL A 2 15.46 10.70 22.31
C VAL A 2 15.71 11.04 20.83
N ALA A 3 14.72 11.63 20.15
CA ALA A 3 14.84 11.99 18.74
C ALA A 3 16.05 12.91 18.45
N GLU A 4 16.44 13.72 19.43
CA GLU A 4 17.62 14.59 19.38
C GLU A 4 18.94 13.81 19.35
N GLU A 5 19.09 12.73 20.12
CA GLU A 5 20.30 11.89 20.05
C GLU A 5 20.40 11.16 18.72
N TYR A 6 19.25 10.73 18.18
CA TYR A 6 19.18 9.94 16.95
C TYR A 6 19.37 10.79 15.68
N LEU A 7 18.86 12.03 15.68
CA LEU A 7 18.84 12.91 14.50
C LEU A 7 19.60 14.22 14.66
N GLY A 8 20.14 14.55 15.84
CA GLY A 8 20.76 15.85 16.13
C GLY A 8 21.95 16.21 15.23
N ARG A 9 22.66 15.20 14.69
CA ARG A 9 23.74 15.40 13.71
C ARG A 9 23.23 15.77 12.30
N SER A 10 21.94 15.62 12.02
CA SER A 10 21.34 15.93 10.71
C SER A 10 21.14 17.44 10.55
N ARG A 11 21.86 18.03 9.58
CA ARG A 11 21.70 19.46 9.20
C ARG A 11 20.27 19.78 8.78
N MET A 12 19.62 18.87 8.07
CA MET A 12 18.23 19.01 7.66
C MET A 12 17.30 19.05 8.88
N PHE A 13 17.43 18.11 9.82
CA PHE A 13 16.58 18.09 11.01
C PHE A 13 16.72 19.37 11.83
N ARG A 14 17.95 19.85 12.04
CA ARG A 14 18.19 21.13 12.72
C ARG A 14 17.54 22.31 12.01
N ARG A 15 17.67 22.41 10.69
CA ARG A 15 17.03 23.45 9.87
C ARG A 15 15.49 23.42 9.98
N LEU A 16 14.91 22.22 9.97
CA LEU A 16 13.45 22.05 10.07
C LEU A 16 12.95 22.36 11.48
N LYS A 17 13.69 21.95 12.51
CA LYS A 17 13.42 22.27 13.91
C LYS A 17 13.48 23.77 14.19
N SER A 18 14.43 24.50 13.58
CA SER A 18 14.53 25.96 13.71
C SER A 18 13.52 26.73 12.83
N GLY A 19 12.70 26.03 12.04
CA GLY A 19 11.72 26.64 11.13
C GLY A 19 10.38 26.98 11.80
N PRO A 20 9.44 27.56 11.04
CA PRO A 20 8.11 27.96 11.55
C PRO A 20 7.24 26.78 12.03
N HIS A 21 7.60 25.55 11.65
CA HIS A 21 6.91 24.32 12.04
C HIS A 21 7.78 23.44 12.95
N GLY A 22 8.74 24.02 13.67
CA GLY A 22 9.73 23.29 14.49
C GLY A 22 9.11 22.27 15.45
N GLN A 23 8.11 22.69 16.22
CA GLN A 23 7.41 21.82 17.18
C GLN A 23 6.74 20.61 16.52
N LEU A 24 6.13 20.79 15.34
CA LEU A 24 5.56 19.69 14.56
C LEU A 24 6.63 18.70 14.11
N ILE A 25 7.77 19.21 13.65
CA ILE A 25 8.88 18.40 13.17
C ILE A 25 9.47 17.56 14.32
N GLU A 26 9.54 18.12 15.52
CA GLU A 26 9.96 17.39 16.72
C GLU A 26 8.99 16.26 17.09
N LEU A 27 7.69 16.56 17.16
CA LEU A 27 6.66 15.56 17.46
C LEU A 27 6.67 14.42 16.44
N TYR A 28 6.80 14.77 15.16
CA TYR A 28 6.87 13.78 14.09
C TYR A 28 8.17 12.96 14.15
N ALA A 29 9.31 13.60 14.39
CA ALA A 29 10.59 12.90 14.56
C ALA A 29 10.57 11.94 15.76
N ALA A 30 9.99 12.35 16.88
CA ALA A 30 9.78 11.48 18.05
C ALA A 30 8.91 10.27 17.69
N ARG A 31 7.86 10.47 16.91
CA ARG A 31 7.03 9.36 16.41
C ARG A 31 7.82 8.40 15.53
N LEU A 32 8.64 8.90 14.61
CA LEU A 32 9.44 8.05 13.71
C LEU A 32 10.46 7.20 14.47
N VAL A 33 11.04 7.74 15.56
CA VAL A 33 11.95 6.99 16.44
C VAL A 33 11.19 5.94 17.24
N LYS A 34 10.00 6.27 17.76
CA LYS A 34 9.12 5.32 18.46
C LYS A 34 8.69 4.16 17.56
N ASP A 35 8.38 4.43 16.30
CA ASP A 35 8.02 3.42 15.30
C ASP A 35 9.24 2.59 14.82
N GLY A 36 10.46 2.86 15.33
CA GLY A 36 11.66 2.07 15.07
C GLY A 36 12.25 2.25 13.67
N LEU A 37 11.96 3.36 12.98
CA LEU A 37 12.48 3.56 11.63
C LEU A 37 14.00 3.74 11.61
N ALA A 38 14.64 3.04 10.68
CA ALA A 38 16.05 3.25 10.37
C ALA A 38 16.31 4.69 9.93
N ARG A 39 17.52 5.20 10.21
CA ARG A 39 17.92 6.61 10.00
C ARG A 39 17.62 7.14 8.59
N GLN A 40 17.84 6.32 7.55
CA GLN A 40 17.50 6.67 6.16
C GLN A 40 15.99 6.82 5.94
N GLY A 41 15.19 5.93 6.54
CA GLY A 41 13.73 6.04 6.54
C GLY A 41 13.24 7.30 7.24
N THR A 42 13.82 7.63 8.39
CA THR A 42 13.50 8.85 9.14
C THR A 42 13.86 10.11 8.34
N TRP A 43 15.05 10.15 7.73
CA TRP A 43 15.47 11.27 6.88
C TRP A 43 14.52 11.46 5.70
N ARG A 44 14.14 10.37 5.04
CA ARG A 44 13.20 10.39 3.92
C ARG A 44 11.82 10.91 4.33
N CYS A 45 11.30 10.42 5.45
CA CYS A 45 10.03 10.90 6.00
C CYS A 45 10.07 12.41 6.28
N LEU A 46 11.15 12.91 6.89
CA LEU A 46 11.30 14.33 7.19
C LEU A 46 11.42 15.20 5.93
N ASN A 47 12.18 14.75 4.93
CA ASN A 47 12.29 15.45 3.65
C ASN A 47 10.94 15.49 2.90
N LEU A 48 10.16 14.42 2.98
CA LEU A 48 8.80 14.40 2.44
C LEU A 48 7.89 15.44 3.13
N VAL A 49 8.00 15.57 4.46
CA VAL A 49 7.23 16.57 5.22
C VAL A 49 7.70 17.99 4.91
N ASP A 50 9.00 18.24 4.78
CA ASP A 50 9.53 19.54 4.33
C ASP A 50 8.97 19.96 2.97
N GLY A 51 8.94 19.01 2.02
CA GLY A 51 8.35 19.22 0.71
C GLY A 51 6.85 19.51 0.77
N LEU A 52 6.10 18.84 1.66
CA LEU A 52 4.69 19.12 1.90
C LEU A 52 4.49 20.52 2.47
N LEU A 53 5.21 20.89 3.53
CA LEU A 53 5.09 22.20 4.18
C LEU A 53 5.40 23.33 3.19
N SER A 54 6.49 23.19 2.43
CA SER A 54 6.84 24.14 1.36
C SER A 54 5.75 24.24 0.28
N TRP A 55 5.07 23.14 -0.04
CA TRP A 55 3.97 23.14 -0.99
C TRP A 55 2.71 23.82 -0.41
N LEU A 56 2.38 23.58 0.86
CA LEU A 56 1.27 24.26 1.55
C LEU A 56 1.44 25.77 1.55
N THR A 57 2.65 26.27 1.86
CA THR A 57 2.96 27.71 1.84
C THR A 57 2.73 28.30 0.45
N ARG A 58 3.18 27.62 -0.61
CA ARG A 58 2.99 28.07 -2.00
C ARG A 58 1.52 28.01 -2.44
N SER A 59 0.77 27.01 -1.97
CA SER A 59 -0.65 26.83 -2.26
C SER A 59 -1.58 27.64 -1.36
N ARG A 60 -1.03 28.47 -0.45
CA ARG A 60 -1.77 29.28 0.54
C ARG A 60 -2.75 28.46 1.38
N LEU A 61 -2.40 27.20 1.66
CA LEU A 61 -3.19 26.31 2.53
C LEU A 61 -2.67 26.40 3.97
N LYS A 62 -3.59 26.44 4.93
CA LYS A 62 -3.26 26.42 6.36
C LYS A 62 -2.98 24.99 6.81
N LEU A 63 -2.09 24.85 7.80
CA LEU A 63 -1.78 23.56 8.44
C LEU A 63 -3.04 22.91 9.04
N SER A 64 -3.94 23.71 9.60
CA SER A 64 -5.21 23.24 10.21
C SER A 64 -6.19 22.62 9.21
N GLY A 65 -6.04 22.92 7.91
CA GLY A 65 -6.83 22.34 6.83
C GLY A 65 -6.18 21.11 6.19
N LEU A 66 -5.19 20.49 6.85
CA LEU A 66 -4.60 19.25 6.37
C LEU A 66 -5.54 18.08 6.64
N ASP A 67 -5.87 17.37 5.56
CA ASP A 67 -6.62 16.12 5.56
C ASP A 67 -6.01 15.14 4.54
N GLU A 68 -6.57 13.93 4.48
CA GLU A 68 -6.19 12.89 3.53
C GLU A 68 -6.30 13.37 2.06
N GLY A 69 -7.28 14.21 1.74
CA GLY A 69 -7.47 14.76 0.41
C GLY A 69 -6.37 15.73 0.00
N VAL A 70 -5.90 16.57 0.93
CA VAL A 70 -4.76 17.48 0.74
C VAL A 70 -3.48 16.68 0.53
N LEU A 71 -3.28 15.59 1.29
CA LEU A 71 -2.14 14.70 1.06
C LEU A 71 -2.16 14.08 -0.34
N GLU A 72 -3.30 13.58 -0.81
CA GLU A 72 -3.40 13.01 -2.16
C GLU A 72 -3.25 14.07 -3.27
N ARG A 73 -3.65 15.33 -3.03
CA ARG A 73 -3.32 16.44 -3.93
C ARG A 73 -1.81 16.70 -3.98
N TYR A 74 -1.15 16.73 -2.82
CA TYR A 74 0.30 16.90 -2.74
C TYR A 74 1.04 15.76 -3.43
N LEU A 75 0.64 14.51 -3.19
CA LEU A 75 1.24 13.34 -3.84
C LEU A 75 1.08 13.40 -5.35
N ARG A 76 -0.11 13.76 -5.87
CA ARG A 76 -0.31 13.98 -7.32
C ARG A 76 0.58 15.09 -7.87
N TYR A 77 0.73 16.21 -7.15
CA TYR A 77 1.66 17.28 -7.52
C TYR A 77 3.11 16.78 -7.58
N ARG A 78 3.53 16.02 -6.56
CA ARG A 78 4.88 15.48 -6.45
C ARG A 78 5.16 14.42 -7.51
N ALA A 79 4.18 13.58 -7.86
CA ALA A 79 4.27 12.57 -8.90
C ALA A 79 4.67 13.14 -10.26
N ARG A 80 4.25 14.38 -10.56
CA ARG A 80 4.62 15.08 -11.81
C ARG A 80 6.09 15.45 -11.89
N LYS A 81 6.80 15.50 -10.76
CA LYS A 81 8.21 15.92 -10.67
C LYS A 81 9.14 14.82 -10.21
N GLN A 82 8.63 13.85 -9.44
CA GLN A 82 9.40 12.80 -8.78
C GLN A 82 8.56 11.53 -8.66
N SER A 83 9.22 10.38 -8.68
CA SER A 83 8.56 9.09 -8.40
C SER A 83 8.09 9.04 -6.94
N ILE A 84 6.79 8.79 -6.74
CA ILE A 84 6.24 8.45 -5.41
C ILE A 84 6.69 7.05 -5.05
N GLN A 85 7.13 6.87 -3.83
CA GLN A 85 7.60 5.56 -3.38
C GLN A 85 6.66 4.93 -2.37
N PRO A 86 6.73 3.58 -2.20
CA PRO A 86 5.72 2.84 -1.45
C PRO A 86 5.50 3.37 -0.02
N GLY A 87 6.58 3.82 0.64
CA GLY A 87 6.53 4.34 2.01
C GLY A 87 6.02 5.77 2.15
N ASP A 88 5.93 6.55 1.08
CA ASP A 88 5.62 7.99 1.15
C ASP A 88 4.20 8.23 1.68
N ARG A 89 3.22 7.42 1.24
CA ARG A 89 1.84 7.47 1.77
C ARG A 89 1.79 7.15 3.26
N ALA A 90 2.49 6.11 3.68
CA ALA A 90 2.52 5.72 5.08
C ALA A 90 3.20 6.80 5.94
N ALA A 91 4.25 7.44 5.45
CA ALA A 91 4.90 8.56 6.12
C ALA A 91 3.93 9.74 6.32
N LEU A 92 3.21 10.16 5.27
CA LEU A 92 2.24 11.25 5.39
C LEU A 92 1.05 10.90 6.28
N LYS A 93 0.57 9.65 6.26
CA LYS A 93 -0.47 9.19 7.19
C LYS A 93 -0.01 9.24 8.66
N ARG A 94 1.25 8.88 8.94
CA ARG A 94 1.84 9.05 10.28
C ARG A 94 1.88 10.52 10.71
N LEU A 95 2.20 11.43 9.79
CA LEU A 95 2.18 12.87 10.07
C LEU A 95 0.77 13.31 10.49
N LEU A 96 -0.28 12.94 9.75
CA LEU A 96 -1.66 13.27 10.14
C LEU A 96 -2.03 12.70 11.51
N SER A 97 -1.61 11.47 11.82
CA SER A 97 -1.82 10.88 13.14
C SER A 97 -1.15 11.70 14.25
N VAL A 98 0.06 12.22 14.02
CA VAL A 98 0.77 13.09 14.99
C VAL A 98 0.06 14.43 15.14
N LEU A 99 -0.38 15.03 14.03
CA LEU A 99 -1.13 16.28 14.04
C LEU A 99 -2.46 16.16 14.79
N ARG A 100 -3.17 15.04 14.62
CA ARG A 100 -4.42 14.75 15.34
C ARG A 100 -4.20 14.52 16.83
N GLN A 101 -3.14 13.79 17.19
CA GLN A 101 -2.78 13.56 18.60
C GLN A 101 -2.36 14.83 19.32
N ALA A 102 -1.94 15.87 18.58
CA ALA A 102 -1.61 17.18 19.10
C ALA A 102 -2.75 18.20 18.94
N ASP A 103 -3.96 17.75 18.54
CA ASP A 103 -5.15 18.59 18.31
C ASP A 103 -4.93 19.75 17.30
N LEU A 104 -3.97 19.61 16.40
CA LEU A 104 -3.62 20.63 15.40
C LEU A 104 -4.50 20.56 14.14
N ILE A 105 -5.14 19.42 13.90
CA ILE A 105 -6.09 19.20 12.81
C ILE A 105 -7.30 18.43 13.35
N PRO A 106 -8.48 18.58 12.73
CA PRO A 106 -9.67 17.85 13.16
C PRO A 106 -9.46 16.33 13.09
N PRO A 107 -10.23 15.56 13.89
CA PRO A 107 -10.27 14.11 13.78
C PRO A 107 -10.63 13.70 12.35
N VAL A 108 -10.27 12.47 11.97
CA VAL A 108 -10.62 11.92 10.65
C VAL A 108 -12.11 12.16 10.41
N SER A 109 -12.46 12.97 9.41
CA SER A 109 -13.80 12.95 8.86
C SER A 109 -13.97 11.58 8.24
N GLN A 110 -14.56 10.65 8.98
CA GLN A 110 -14.92 9.36 8.42
C GLN A 110 -15.86 9.68 7.26
N PRO A 111 -15.54 9.25 6.03
CA PRO A 111 -16.50 9.37 4.95
C PRO A 111 -17.79 8.69 5.42
N PRO A 112 -18.96 9.20 4.99
CA PRO A 112 -20.22 8.56 5.34
C PRO A 112 -20.10 7.08 4.97
N ILE A 113 -20.43 6.20 5.93
CA ILE A 113 -20.38 4.75 5.74
C ILE A 113 -21.23 4.45 4.52
N THR A 114 -20.59 4.02 3.44
CA THR A 114 -21.32 3.64 2.24
C THR A 114 -21.97 2.27 2.50
N PRO A 115 -23.08 1.93 1.83
CA PRO A 115 -23.63 0.57 1.87
C PRO A 115 -22.55 -0.49 1.55
N GLU A 116 -21.67 -0.18 0.59
CA GLU A 116 -20.49 -1.00 0.24
C GLU A 116 -19.57 -1.26 1.45
N ASP A 117 -19.33 -0.26 2.29
CA ASP A 117 -18.50 -0.40 3.49
C ASP A 117 -19.15 -1.33 4.53
N GLN A 118 -20.48 -1.33 4.66
CA GLN A 118 -21.18 -2.26 5.55
C GLN A 118 -21.05 -3.71 5.10
N VAL A 119 -21.08 -3.96 3.79
CA VAL A 119 -20.84 -5.29 3.21
C VAL A 119 -19.42 -5.75 3.51
N PHE A 120 -18.43 -4.86 3.39
CA PHE A 120 -17.05 -5.18 3.73
C PHE A 120 -16.83 -5.45 5.21
N ASP A 121 -17.46 -4.70 6.10
CA ASP A 121 -17.33 -4.90 7.54
C ASP A 121 -17.92 -6.25 7.95
N LYS A 122 -19.13 -6.59 7.47
CA LYS A 122 -19.75 -7.90 7.70
C LYS A 122 -18.91 -9.05 7.11
N PHE A 123 -18.35 -8.87 5.92
CA PHE A 123 -17.45 -9.85 5.32
C PHE A 123 -16.15 -10.01 6.12
N ALA A 124 -15.56 -8.91 6.60
CA ALA A 124 -14.36 -8.93 7.43
C ALA A 124 -14.62 -9.62 8.77
N ASP A 125 -15.80 -9.40 9.36
CA ASP A 125 -16.24 -10.08 10.57
C ASP A 125 -16.45 -11.57 10.35
N TYR A 126 -17.10 -11.97 9.26
CA TYR A 126 -17.18 -13.37 8.84
C TYR A 126 -15.80 -14.02 8.70
N LEU A 127 -14.85 -13.36 8.03
CA LEU A 127 -13.50 -13.89 7.88
C LEU A 127 -12.77 -14.01 9.22
N ARG A 128 -13.02 -13.10 10.16
CA ARG A 128 -12.38 -13.12 11.48
C ARG A 128 -12.99 -14.17 12.40
N GLN A 129 -14.31 -14.19 12.51
CA GLN A 129 -15.06 -14.99 13.49
C GLN A 129 -15.28 -16.42 12.99
N GLU A 130 -15.78 -16.59 11.76
CA GLU A 130 -16.15 -17.91 11.22
C GLU A 130 -14.97 -18.61 10.53
N ARG A 131 -14.01 -17.84 10.00
CA ARG A 131 -12.86 -18.40 9.27
C ARG A 131 -11.53 -18.30 10.02
N GLY A 132 -11.49 -17.57 11.14
CA GLY A 132 -10.28 -17.45 11.97
C GLY A 132 -9.10 -16.78 11.28
N LEU A 133 -9.33 -15.92 10.26
CA LEU A 133 -8.24 -15.27 9.54
C LEU A 133 -7.59 -14.16 10.39
N ALA A 134 -6.26 -14.08 10.30
CA ALA A 134 -5.52 -12.94 10.80
C ALA A 134 -5.93 -11.65 10.07
N SER A 135 -5.91 -10.51 10.78
CA SER A 135 -6.24 -9.19 10.24
C SER A 135 -5.44 -8.84 8.98
N THR A 136 -4.17 -9.22 8.93
CA THR A 136 -3.30 -9.01 7.76
C THR A 136 -3.73 -9.77 6.51
N SER A 137 -4.41 -10.91 6.67
CA SER A 137 -4.98 -11.68 5.57
C SER A 137 -6.33 -11.11 5.14
N ILE A 138 -7.16 -10.69 6.09
CA ILE A 138 -8.47 -10.06 5.83
C ILE A 138 -8.30 -8.82 4.94
N VAL A 139 -7.34 -7.95 5.28
CA VAL A 139 -7.06 -6.71 4.52
C VAL A 139 -6.67 -7.00 3.06
N ARG A 140 -6.13 -8.18 2.74
CA ARG A 140 -5.76 -8.55 1.36
C ARG A 140 -6.96 -8.87 0.48
N HIS A 141 -8.10 -9.24 1.06
CA HIS A 141 -9.31 -9.52 0.29
C HIS A 141 -9.97 -8.23 -0.21
N LEU A 142 -9.99 -7.18 0.62
CA LEU A 142 -10.81 -5.97 0.38
C LEU A 142 -10.57 -5.29 -0.98
N PRO A 143 -9.32 -5.06 -1.45
CA PRO A 143 -9.11 -4.40 -2.75
C PRO A 143 -9.64 -5.22 -3.92
N VAL A 144 -9.57 -6.56 -3.83
CA VAL A 144 -10.06 -7.46 -4.88
C VAL A 144 -11.59 -7.41 -4.93
N ILE A 145 -12.24 -7.53 -3.77
CA ILE A 145 -13.71 -7.56 -3.71
C ILE A 145 -14.29 -6.19 -4.09
N ARG A 146 -13.65 -5.09 -3.67
CA ARG A 146 -14.03 -3.73 -4.08
C ARG A 146 -13.96 -3.53 -5.59
N ARG A 147 -12.94 -4.08 -6.26
CA ARG A 147 -12.87 -4.04 -7.72
C ARG A 147 -14.02 -4.85 -8.34
N PHE A 148 -14.26 -6.05 -7.83
CA PHE A 148 -15.32 -6.94 -8.31
C PHE A 148 -16.72 -6.29 -8.19
N LEU A 149 -17.07 -5.77 -7.02
CA LEU A 149 -18.39 -5.16 -6.78
C LEU A 149 -18.62 -3.92 -7.65
N ARG A 150 -17.60 -3.10 -7.91
CA ARG A 150 -17.74 -1.93 -8.80
C ARG A 150 -18.07 -2.30 -10.24
N GLU A 151 -17.65 -3.48 -10.69
CA GLU A 151 -17.85 -3.93 -12.07
C GLU A 151 -19.11 -4.78 -12.21
N VAL A 152 -19.44 -5.60 -11.21
CA VAL A 152 -20.57 -6.55 -11.27
C VAL A 152 -21.83 -6.02 -10.57
N CYS A 153 -21.71 -5.10 -9.62
CA CYS A 153 -22.81 -4.56 -8.81
C CYS A 153 -22.84 -3.02 -8.86
N PRO A 154 -23.08 -2.39 -10.02
CA PRO A 154 -23.09 -0.93 -10.15
C PRO A 154 -24.21 -0.26 -9.33
N GLY A 155 -25.31 -0.97 -9.04
CA GLY A 155 -26.43 -0.57 -8.18
C GLY A 155 -26.19 -0.80 -6.69
N GLY A 156 -25.07 -1.42 -6.30
CA GLY A 156 -24.68 -1.64 -4.90
C GLY A 156 -25.31 -2.88 -4.27
N ASP A 157 -25.77 -2.76 -3.02
CA ASP A 157 -26.17 -3.91 -2.18
C ASP A 157 -27.33 -4.73 -2.76
N SER A 158 -28.27 -4.11 -3.48
CA SER A 158 -29.40 -4.80 -4.11
C SER A 158 -28.94 -5.82 -5.16
N ASP A 159 -27.87 -5.50 -5.88
CA ASP A 159 -27.34 -6.33 -6.96
C ASP A 159 -26.61 -7.58 -6.42
N LEU A 160 -26.27 -7.62 -5.13
CA LEU A 160 -25.58 -8.77 -4.53
C LEU A 160 -26.39 -10.06 -4.69
N SER A 161 -27.71 -9.95 -4.61
CA SER A 161 -28.65 -11.06 -4.78
C SER A 161 -28.79 -11.49 -6.24
N GLU A 162 -28.44 -10.61 -7.18
CA GLU A 162 -28.59 -10.81 -8.62
C GLU A 162 -27.33 -11.34 -9.29
N ILE A 163 -26.17 -11.32 -8.60
CA ILE A 163 -24.91 -11.88 -9.11
C ILE A 163 -25.16 -13.29 -9.62
N ARG A 164 -24.81 -13.54 -10.88
CA ARG A 164 -24.92 -14.86 -11.51
C ARG A 164 -23.55 -15.46 -11.77
N GLN A 165 -23.56 -16.76 -12.05
CA GLN A 165 -22.35 -17.48 -12.47
C GLN A 165 -21.66 -16.83 -13.67
N ALA A 166 -22.44 -16.34 -14.66
CA ALA A 166 -21.90 -15.71 -15.85
C ALA A 166 -21.08 -14.45 -15.53
N ASP A 167 -21.54 -13.63 -14.59
CA ASP A 167 -20.85 -12.39 -14.20
C ASP A 167 -19.51 -12.69 -13.54
N VAL A 168 -19.48 -13.70 -12.66
CA VAL A 168 -18.26 -14.16 -12.00
C VAL A 168 -17.24 -14.69 -13.01
N ILE A 169 -17.69 -15.51 -13.97
CA ILE A 169 -16.81 -16.08 -15.00
C ILE A 169 -16.26 -14.96 -15.89
N CYS A 170 -17.12 -14.07 -16.38
CA CYS A 170 -16.73 -12.95 -17.23
C CYS A 170 -15.70 -12.05 -16.54
N TYR A 171 -15.93 -11.71 -15.27
CA TYR A 171 -14.98 -10.94 -14.46
C TYR A 171 -13.62 -11.64 -14.34
N VAL A 172 -13.61 -12.94 -14.03
CA VAL A 172 -12.36 -13.69 -13.90
C VAL A 172 -11.62 -13.77 -15.23
N GLU A 173 -12.32 -14.00 -16.34
CA GLU A 173 -11.71 -14.03 -17.68
C GLU A 173 -11.10 -12.69 -18.08
N HIS A 174 -11.80 -11.59 -17.78
CA HIS A 174 -11.33 -10.24 -18.07
C HIS A 174 -10.05 -9.90 -17.30
N HIS A 175 -9.95 -10.30 -16.02
CA HIS A 175 -8.84 -9.91 -15.15
C HIS A 175 -7.76 -10.96 -14.93
N ALA A 176 -7.94 -12.19 -15.43
CA ALA A 176 -6.97 -13.26 -15.25
C ALA A 176 -5.55 -12.90 -15.75
N ARG A 177 -5.45 -11.97 -16.71
CA ARG A 177 -4.19 -11.56 -17.36
C ARG A 177 -3.70 -10.17 -16.95
N ASP A 178 -4.38 -9.48 -16.04
CA ASP A 178 -3.98 -8.15 -15.57
C ASP A 178 -2.64 -8.14 -14.81
N GLY A 179 -2.19 -9.30 -14.35
CA GLY A 179 -0.96 -9.42 -13.59
C GLY A 179 -0.37 -10.82 -13.60
N SER A 180 0.43 -11.10 -12.57
CA SER A 180 1.09 -12.40 -12.44
C SER A 180 0.09 -13.52 -12.13
N ALA A 181 0.47 -14.78 -12.41
CA ALA A 181 -0.30 -15.95 -11.99
C ALA A 181 -0.55 -15.99 -10.46
N ALA A 182 0.36 -15.43 -9.67
CA ALA A 182 0.18 -15.31 -8.22
C ALA A 182 -0.92 -14.29 -7.87
N SER A 183 -0.96 -13.16 -8.58
CA SER A 183 -2.00 -12.14 -8.43
C SER A 183 -3.38 -12.69 -8.84
N GLY A 184 -3.46 -13.38 -9.97
CA GLY A 184 -4.69 -14.06 -10.39
C GLY A 184 -5.15 -15.10 -9.37
N LYS A 185 -4.24 -15.94 -8.85
CA LYS A 185 -4.58 -16.92 -7.80
C LYS A 185 -5.13 -16.24 -6.54
N ALA A 186 -4.53 -15.11 -6.13
CA ALA A 186 -5.02 -14.33 -4.99
C ALA A 186 -6.40 -13.73 -5.26
N MET A 187 -6.65 -13.26 -6.49
CA MET A 187 -7.97 -12.77 -6.91
C MET A 187 -9.02 -13.87 -6.79
N CYS A 188 -8.82 -15.04 -7.43
CA CYS A 188 -9.75 -16.16 -7.36
C CYS A 188 -9.95 -16.68 -5.93
N TRP A 189 -8.92 -16.64 -5.09
CA TRP A 189 -9.05 -17.00 -3.68
C TRP A 189 -9.96 -16.03 -2.92
N SER A 190 -9.79 -14.72 -3.12
CA SER A 190 -10.68 -13.71 -2.53
C SER A 190 -12.12 -13.85 -3.02
N LEU A 191 -12.32 -14.03 -4.33
CA LEU A 191 -13.66 -14.22 -4.91
C LEU A 191 -14.37 -15.43 -4.30
N ARG A 192 -13.69 -16.57 -4.17
CA ARG A 192 -14.27 -17.76 -3.50
C ARG A 192 -14.68 -17.48 -2.06
N ALA A 193 -13.82 -16.80 -1.30
CA ALA A 193 -14.12 -16.45 0.08
C ALA A 193 -15.35 -15.53 0.19
N PHE A 194 -15.46 -14.55 -0.70
CA PHE A 194 -16.57 -13.60 -0.71
C PHE A 194 -17.88 -14.22 -1.20
N LEU A 195 -17.88 -15.00 -2.27
CA LEU A 195 -19.09 -15.66 -2.77
C LEU A 195 -19.63 -16.68 -1.76
N ARG A 196 -18.74 -17.37 -1.04
CA ARG A 196 -19.14 -18.24 0.07
C ARG A 196 -19.77 -17.45 1.22
N TYR A 197 -19.22 -16.28 1.53
CA TYR A 197 -19.84 -15.36 2.49
C TYR A 197 -21.24 -14.94 2.04
N LEU A 198 -21.43 -14.52 0.78
CA LEU A 198 -22.75 -14.11 0.28
C LEU A 198 -23.79 -15.22 0.38
N TYR A 199 -23.40 -16.46 0.09
CA TYR A 199 -24.28 -17.61 0.28
C TYR A 199 -24.57 -17.87 1.76
N HIS A 200 -23.55 -17.80 2.62
CA HIS A 200 -23.70 -18.02 4.05
C HIS A 200 -24.55 -16.95 4.75
N SER A 201 -24.43 -15.68 4.36
CA SER A 201 -25.22 -14.56 4.89
C SER A 201 -26.62 -14.48 4.30
N GLY A 202 -26.96 -15.33 3.33
CA GLY A 202 -28.22 -15.27 2.59
C GLY A 202 -28.36 -14.07 1.66
N SER A 203 -27.27 -13.31 1.44
CA SER A 203 -27.25 -12.15 0.55
C SER A 203 -27.31 -12.54 -0.93
N ASN A 204 -26.90 -13.76 -1.25
CA ASN A 204 -27.14 -14.37 -2.55
C ASN A 204 -27.62 -15.82 -2.36
N PRO A 205 -28.72 -16.24 -3.01
CA PRO A 205 -29.25 -17.60 -2.85
C PRO A 205 -28.40 -18.69 -3.54
N LEU A 206 -27.48 -18.31 -4.42
CA LEU A 206 -26.68 -19.24 -5.22
C LEU A 206 -25.29 -19.48 -4.58
N ALA A 207 -24.90 -20.75 -4.49
CA ALA A 207 -23.54 -21.13 -4.09
C ALA A 207 -22.55 -20.96 -5.26
N LEU A 208 -22.12 -19.72 -5.50
CA LEU A 208 -21.30 -19.35 -6.66
C LEU A 208 -19.79 -19.61 -6.47
N ASP A 209 -19.31 -20.01 -5.29
CA ASP A 209 -17.88 -20.22 -5.07
C ASP A 209 -17.29 -21.33 -5.95
N GLY A 210 -18.10 -22.30 -6.36
CA GLY A 210 -17.71 -23.39 -7.25
C GLY A 210 -17.41 -22.97 -8.69
N CYS A 211 -17.92 -21.83 -9.17
CA CYS A 211 -17.66 -21.39 -10.56
C CYS A 211 -16.32 -20.66 -10.72
N VAL A 212 -15.67 -20.28 -9.61
CA VAL A 212 -14.39 -19.57 -9.65
C VAL A 212 -13.25 -20.55 -9.93
N PRO A 213 -12.52 -20.40 -11.05
CA PRO A 213 -11.49 -21.36 -11.43
C PRO A 213 -10.32 -21.37 -10.44
N SER A 214 -9.61 -22.49 -10.43
CA SER A 214 -8.33 -22.62 -9.74
C SER A 214 -7.21 -22.22 -10.70
N ILE A 215 -6.55 -21.09 -10.44
CA ILE A 215 -5.36 -20.70 -11.18
C ILE A 215 -4.18 -21.55 -10.71
N ARG A 216 -3.71 -22.41 -11.62
CA ARG A 216 -2.58 -23.31 -11.37
C ARG A 216 -1.28 -22.50 -11.38
N ARG A 217 -0.53 -22.55 -10.28
CA ARG A 217 0.84 -22.05 -10.18
C ARG A 217 1.79 -23.23 -10.39
N TRP A 218 2.45 -23.30 -11.54
CA TRP A 218 3.48 -24.30 -11.77
C TRP A 218 4.72 -23.93 -10.95
N THR A 219 5.19 -24.88 -10.15
CA THR A 219 6.33 -24.71 -9.22
C THR A 219 7.64 -24.35 -9.91
N LEU A 220 7.73 -24.53 -11.24
CA LEU A 220 8.89 -24.24 -12.08
C LEU A 220 8.70 -23.06 -13.05
N SER A 221 7.56 -22.35 -13.01
CA SER A 221 7.33 -21.16 -13.86
C SER A 221 7.90 -19.87 -13.27
N SER A 222 8.45 -19.92 -12.06
CA SER A 222 9.20 -18.81 -11.46
C SER A 222 10.64 -18.82 -11.95
N LEU A 223 11.27 -17.64 -11.99
CA LEU A 223 12.70 -17.51 -12.20
C LEU A 223 13.46 -18.46 -11.25
N PRO A 224 14.58 -19.07 -11.70
CA PRO A 224 15.38 -19.96 -10.87
C PRO A 224 15.68 -19.30 -9.53
N THR A 225 15.41 -20.00 -8.42
CA THR A 225 15.69 -19.51 -7.06
C THR A 225 17.20 -19.32 -6.83
N TYR A 226 18.01 -19.99 -7.65
CA TYR A 226 19.46 -19.95 -7.62
C TYR A 226 19.99 -19.84 -9.05
N LEU A 227 20.98 -18.98 -9.25
CA LEU A 227 21.78 -18.93 -10.48
C LEU A 227 23.04 -19.77 -10.27
N SER A 228 23.47 -20.51 -11.29
CA SER A 228 24.79 -21.15 -11.27
C SER A 228 25.89 -20.09 -11.34
N VAL A 229 27.12 -20.44 -10.90
CA VAL A 229 28.28 -19.53 -10.97
C VAL A 229 28.48 -18.97 -12.39
N ALA A 230 28.31 -19.81 -13.41
CA ALA A 230 28.42 -19.39 -14.81
C ALA A 230 27.32 -18.38 -15.22
N GLN A 231 26.08 -18.56 -14.73
CA GLN A 231 24.99 -17.62 -15.00
C GLN A 231 25.17 -16.30 -14.26
N VAL A 232 25.68 -16.35 -13.02
CA VAL A 232 26.05 -15.17 -12.25
C VAL A 232 27.12 -14.37 -12.99
N GLN A 233 28.17 -15.03 -13.47
CA GLN A 233 29.25 -14.36 -14.20
C GLN A 233 28.72 -13.70 -15.47
N LYS A 234 27.86 -14.38 -16.24
CA LYS A 234 27.25 -13.81 -17.44
C LYS A 234 26.42 -12.56 -17.17
N VAL A 235 25.72 -12.50 -16.03
CA VAL A 235 24.95 -11.32 -15.61
C VAL A 235 25.87 -10.17 -15.19
N LEU A 236 26.96 -10.48 -14.48
CA LEU A 236 27.97 -9.49 -14.07
C LEU A 236 28.71 -8.90 -15.29
N ASP A 237 29.04 -9.73 -16.28
CA ASP A 237 29.74 -9.32 -17.49
C ASP A 237 28.86 -8.46 -18.42
N ALA A 238 27.52 -8.59 -18.31
CA ALA A 238 26.58 -7.75 -19.05
C ALA A 238 26.52 -6.30 -18.54
N CYS A 239 27.07 -6.00 -17.36
CA CYS A 239 27.14 -4.63 -16.87
C CYS A 239 28.27 -3.85 -17.56
N ASP A 240 27.91 -2.84 -18.35
CA ASP A 240 28.88 -1.92 -18.96
C ASP A 240 29.53 -0.99 -17.91
N ARG A 241 30.65 -1.45 -17.36
CA ARG A 241 31.42 -0.74 -16.32
C ARG A 241 32.13 0.53 -16.82
N THR A 242 32.05 0.85 -18.11
CA THR A 242 32.53 2.14 -18.62
C THR A 242 31.56 3.28 -18.28
N LYS A 243 30.27 2.96 -18.04
CA LYS A 243 29.23 3.93 -17.65
C LYS A 243 29.00 3.94 -16.13
N ALA A 244 28.63 5.10 -15.61
CA ALA A 244 28.29 5.26 -14.19
C ALA A 244 27.13 4.35 -13.74
N SER A 245 26.14 4.14 -14.62
CA SER A 245 25.02 3.21 -14.36
C SER A 245 25.50 1.76 -14.28
N GLY A 246 26.32 1.28 -15.23
CA GLY A 246 26.80 -0.11 -15.21
C GLY A 246 27.76 -0.41 -14.06
N ARG A 247 28.56 0.56 -13.60
CA ARG A 247 29.33 0.41 -12.34
C ARG A 247 28.42 0.24 -11.13
N ARG A 248 27.32 1.00 -11.06
CA ARG A 248 26.33 0.91 -9.98
C ARG A 248 25.62 -0.43 -10.00
N ASP A 249 25.16 -0.87 -11.17
CA ASP A 249 24.43 -2.12 -11.33
C ASP A 249 25.33 -3.33 -10.99
N TYR A 250 26.58 -3.31 -11.43
CA TYR A 250 27.59 -4.32 -11.05
C TYR A 250 27.81 -4.37 -9.53
N ALA A 251 27.99 -3.22 -8.87
CA ALA A 251 28.19 -3.16 -7.42
C ALA A 251 26.96 -3.68 -6.65
N ILE A 252 25.74 -3.34 -7.09
CA ILE A 252 24.50 -3.86 -6.50
C ILE A 252 24.42 -5.38 -6.66
N LEU A 253 24.69 -5.91 -7.86
CA LEU A 253 24.68 -7.35 -8.11
C LEU A 253 25.72 -8.08 -7.26
N MET A 254 26.94 -7.57 -7.16
CA MET A 254 27.97 -8.13 -6.28
C MET A 254 27.54 -8.13 -4.80
N MET A 255 26.94 -7.05 -4.30
CA MET A 255 26.44 -7.00 -2.92
C MET A 255 25.31 -8.01 -2.68
N LEU A 256 24.41 -8.21 -3.65
CA LEU A 256 23.33 -9.20 -3.54
C LEU A 256 23.86 -10.64 -3.55
N LEU A 257 24.95 -10.91 -4.29
CA LEU A 257 25.59 -12.23 -4.32
C LEU A 257 26.37 -12.53 -3.03
N MET A 258 26.94 -11.52 -2.39
CA MET A 258 27.67 -11.65 -1.13
C MET A 258 26.78 -11.67 0.12
N ALA A 259 25.49 -11.31 0.00
CA ALA A 259 24.54 -11.26 1.12
C ALA A 259 23.88 -12.62 1.45
N LYS A 260 24.53 -13.73 1.12
CA LYS A 260 24.08 -15.09 1.44
C LYS A 260 24.80 -15.68 2.63
#